data_AF-A0A073IS68-F1
#
_entry.id   AF-A0A073IS68-F1
#
_cell.length_a   1.000
_cell.length_b   1.000
_cell.length_c   1.000
_cell.angle_alpha   90.00
_cell.angle_beta   90.00
_cell.angle_gamma   90.00
#
_symmetry.space_group_name_H-M   'P 1'
#
loop_
_entity.id
_entity.type
_entity.pdbx_description
1 polymer ?
#
loop_
_entity_poly.entity_id
_entity_poly.type
_entity_poly.pdbx_seq_one_letter_code
_entity_poly.pdbx_strand_id
1 'polypeptide(L)'
;MKMRKHLSLILAAALFAFSFAGTASAVNVWDGTTGTVPQPVGSVITITTGAQLAAFRNAVNNGNDYANYTIRLGDDINLNNNEWTPIGRFKAYWTTQYNKAFKGVFDGAGHSITGLKVNNTAGNFNDRGETAALFGYIDYPSNSKTAAARSMTPADKAALDAAELGLTGEDYYRVLAERRDFYETFGVKPVPAIETRSVTPSYAAKGVVKNLKVYGTVTNTKGQGAAGVVCWNDGLVENCYFEGTASCSGAGRAYVGGICSLLGDNVDTTSTFVVNCVASADLNASGGSFSYAGGIAAFCYEMNSGYIVNCSVQPGTIIYSNMNAGGVVGAFANKVYNCSSAAESITVSPTVIPENEDQRNYTGGIVGAYGTVYSCYWLHGGAYQPNYAIGGGTDTSGRKTTVAALPRASVLFGRKTIAVNGTAYAPKTTYPTGAAANTLSYSGWNSSATSVAGVNSSSGLVTGYSAGKAVISATAASSGSWWSTALAGTVGVTPESTFTVTQ
;
A
#
# COMPACT_ATOMS: atom_id res chain seq x y z
N MET A 1 8.29 82.75 -42.05
CA MET A 1 7.05 83.01 -41.30
C MET A 1 7.00 82.05 -40.11
N LYS A 2 7.05 82.59 -38.87
CA LYS A 2 6.51 82.13 -37.55
C LYS A 2 6.39 80.61 -37.25
N MET A 3 6.58 80.05 -36.06
CA MET A 3 6.90 80.48 -34.69
C MET A 3 7.11 79.19 -33.84
N ARG A 4 7.81 79.31 -32.72
CA ARG A 4 7.99 78.33 -31.62
C ARG A 4 6.68 77.89 -30.93
N LYS A 5 6.69 76.72 -30.27
CA LYS A 5 6.20 76.36 -28.87
C LYS A 5 5.98 74.82 -28.76
N HIS A 6 6.73 74.03 -27.97
CA HIS A 6 6.73 73.76 -26.51
C HIS A 6 5.70 72.72 -25.99
N LEU A 7 6.22 71.76 -25.19
CA LEU A 7 5.60 70.86 -24.17
C LEU A 7 4.69 69.71 -24.69
N SER A 8 4.77 68.45 -24.22
CA SER A 8 4.94 67.96 -22.84
C SER A 8 5.58 66.57 -22.74
N LEU A 9 6.26 66.34 -21.61
CA LEU A 9 6.86 65.12 -21.09
C LEU A 9 5.79 64.19 -20.47
N ILE A 10 5.73 62.90 -20.84
CA ILE A 10 5.15 61.85 -19.97
C ILE A 10 6.03 60.59 -20.04
N LEU A 11 6.59 60.28 -18.88
CA LEU A 11 7.26 59.05 -18.49
C LEU A 11 6.19 57.95 -18.30
N ALA A 12 6.29 56.81 -18.98
CA ALA A 12 5.53 55.62 -18.59
C ALA A 12 6.37 54.35 -18.85
N ALA A 13 6.55 53.62 -17.76
CA ALA A 13 7.46 52.51 -17.57
C ALA A 13 7.08 51.26 -18.35
N ALA A 14 8.09 50.43 -18.56
CA ALA A 14 8.03 49.10 -19.16
C ALA A 14 6.94 48.20 -18.53
N LEU A 15 6.14 47.56 -19.39
CA LEU A 15 5.57 46.26 -19.09
C LEU A 15 6.17 45.25 -20.07
N PHE A 16 7.23 44.59 -19.62
CA PHE A 16 7.65 43.30 -20.15
C PHE A 16 6.52 42.32 -19.84
N ALA A 17 5.72 41.96 -20.85
CA ALA A 17 4.75 40.88 -20.73
C ALA A 17 5.53 39.56 -20.63
N PHE A 18 5.96 39.22 -19.42
CA PHE A 18 6.30 37.84 -19.09
C PHE A 18 5.00 37.04 -19.14
N SER A 19 4.74 36.41 -20.28
CA SER A 19 3.83 35.29 -20.35
C SER A 19 4.44 34.16 -19.51
N PHE A 20 4.15 34.14 -18.20
CA PHE A 20 4.23 32.91 -17.43
C PHE A 20 3.07 32.03 -17.90
N ALA A 21 3.27 31.38 -19.05
CA ALA A 21 2.65 30.09 -19.27
C ALA A 21 3.17 29.23 -18.12
N GLY A 22 2.31 28.95 -17.13
CA GLY A 22 2.56 27.90 -16.18
C GLY A 22 2.78 26.63 -17.00
N THR A 23 4.06 26.27 -17.19
CA THR A 23 4.42 25.02 -17.85
C THR A 23 3.84 23.92 -16.98
N ALA A 24 2.74 23.32 -17.42
CA ALA A 24 2.45 21.96 -17.02
C ALA A 24 3.73 21.18 -17.29
N SER A 25 4.39 20.71 -16.22
CA SER A 25 5.62 19.94 -16.32
C SER A 25 5.35 18.79 -17.30
N ALA A 26 6.04 18.77 -18.43
CA ALA A 26 5.86 17.71 -19.41
C ALA A 26 6.19 16.39 -18.71
N VAL A 27 5.27 15.44 -18.73
CA VAL A 27 5.47 14.11 -18.13
C VAL A 27 6.81 13.56 -18.61
N ASN A 28 7.70 13.20 -17.69
CA ASN A 28 9.01 12.70 -18.08
C ASN A 28 8.85 11.28 -18.65
N VAL A 29 9.05 11.14 -19.97
CA VAL A 29 9.02 9.85 -20.66
C VAL A 29 10.41 9.25 -20.62
N TRP A 30 10.55 8.10 -19.97
CA TRP A 30 11.80 7.37 -19.85
C TRP A 30 12.13 6.65 -21.16
N ASP A 31 13.40 6.68 -21.54
CA ASP A 31 13.95 6.06 -22.75
C ASP A 31 14.72 4.76 -22.46
N GLY A 32 14.71 4.28 -21.20
CA GLY A 32 15.45 3.10 -20.77
C GLY A 32 16.88 3.39 -20.27
N THR A 33 17.36 4.63 -20.40
CA THR A 33 18.72 5.00 -19.98
C THR A 33 18.85 5.18 -18.47
N THR A 34 20.08 5.09 -17.95
CA THR A 34 20.37 5.37 -16.54
C THR A 34 21.11 6.70 -16.43
N GLY A 35 20.58 7.61 -15.61
CA GLY A 35 21.21 8.89 -15.31
C GLY A 35 22.08 8.82 -14.06
N THR A 36 22.09 9.91 -13.29
CA THR A 36 22.76 9.99 -11.99
C THR A 36 21.72 10.18 -10.88
N VAL A 37 22.02 9.68 -9.68
CA VAL A 37 21.22 10.01 -8.49
C VAL A 37 21.50 11.47 -8.13
N PRO A 38 20.47 12.34 -8.03
CA PRO A 38 20.67 13.74 -7.66
C PRO A 38 21.32 13.89 -6.29
N GLN A 39 22.08 14.97 -6.09
CA GLN A 39 22.65 15.28 -4.79
C GLN A 39 21.55 15.57 -3.76
N PRO A 40 21.68 15.07 -2.53
CA PRO A 40 20.71 15.33 -1.48
C PRO A 40 20.73 16.81 -1.04
N VAL A 41 19.56 17.36 -0.74
CA VAL A 41 19.40 18.60 0.01
C VAL A 41 19.00 18.21 1.44
N GLY A 42 19.94 18.28 2.38
CA GLY A 42 19.77 17.66 3.69
C GLY A 42 19.68 16.14 3.56
N SER A 43 18.58 15.54 4.04
CA SER A 43 18.28 14.10 3.90
C SER A 43 17.33 13.78 2.75
N VAL A 44 17.01 14.74 1.87
CA VAL A 44 16.04 14.57 0.79
C VAL A 44 16.72 14.54 -0.58
N ILE A 45 16.49 13.48 -1.35
CA ILE A 45 16.87 13.35 -2.76
C ILE A 45 15.61 13.48 -3.61
N THR A 46 15.56 14.47 -4.50
CA THR A 46 14.39 14.71 -5.36
C THR A 46 14.62 14.12 -6.76
N ILE A 47 13.73 13.22 -7.19
CA ILE A 47 13.75 12.56 -8.50
C ILE A 47 12.67 13.19 -9.39
N THR A 48 13.05 13.71 -10.56
CA THR A 48 12.13 14.31 -11.54
C THR A 48 12.09 13.56 -12.87
N THR A 49 12.96 12.55 -13.06
CA THR A 49 13.06 11.82 -14.33
C THR A 49 13.19 10.31 -14.14
N GLY A 50 12.77 9.55 -15.16
CA GLY A 50 12.94 8.09 -15.20
C GLY A 50 14.41 7.66 -15.16
N ALA A 51 15.31 8.42 -15.77
CA ALA A 51 16.75 8.13 -15.75
C ALA A 51 17.35 8.26 -14.34
N GLN A 52 16.93 9.26 -13.56
CA GLN A 52 17.30 9.40 -12.14
C GLN A 52 16.69 8.29 -11.28
N LEU A 53 15.43 7.91 -11.54
CA LEU A 53 14.79 6.78 -10.86
C LEU A 53 15.52 5.45 -11.13
N ALA A 54 15.95 5.22 -12.37
CA ALA A 54 16.76 4.07 -12.75
C ALA A 54 18.14 4.07 -12.05
N ALA A 55 18.76 5.25 -11.89
CA ALA A 55 20.02 5.38 -11.16
C ALA A 55 19.85 5.05 -9.67
N PHE A 56 18.77 5.54 -9.04
CA PHE A 56 18.40 5.22 -7.66
C PHE A 56 18.17 3.71 -7.47
N ARG A 57 17.38 3.10 -8.36
CA ARG A 57 17.18 1.64 -8.40
C ARG A 57 18.52 0.90 -8.43
N ASN A 58 19.42 1.29 -9.33
CA ASN A 58 20.72 0.63 -9.45
C ASN A 58 21.55 0.77 -8.17
N ALA A 59 21.53 1.93 -7.52
CA ALA A 59 22.21 2.13 -6.24
C ALA A 59 21.68 1.19 -5.14
N VAL A 60 20.35 1.03 -5.03
CA VAL A 60 19.73 0.06 -4.10
C VAL A 60 20.15 -1.37 -4.43
N ASN A 61 20.07 -1.75 -5.69
CA ASN A 61 20.42 -3.11 -6.14
C ASN A 61 21.92 -3.42 -5.99
N ASN A 62 22.76 -2.40 -5.89
CA ASN A 62 24.19 -2.51 -5.58
C ASN A 62 24.52 -2.46 -4.08
N GLY A 63 23.52 -2.26 -3.21
CA GLY A 63 23.66 -2.39 -1.75
C GLY A 63 23.53 -1.09 -0.97
N ASN A 64 23.25 0.04 -1.61
CA ASN A 64 22.94 1.28 -0.89
C ASN A 64 21.47 1.25 -0.42
N ASP A 65 21.24 1.04 0.88
CA ASP A 65 19.88 0.85 1.42
C ASP A 65 19.11 2.15 1.65
N TYR A 66 19.78 3.30 1.64
CA TYR A 66 19.21 4.63 1.89
C TYR A 66 18.49 4.80 3.25
N ALA A 67 18.86 4.06 4.30
CA ALA A 67 18.14 4.04 5.58
C ALA A 67 17.83 5.42 6.21
N ASN A 68 18.66 6.44 5.95
CA ASN A 68 18.51 7.79 6.50
C ASN A 68 18.06 8.85 5.47
N TYR A 69 17.62 8.42 4.29
CA TYR A 69 17.23 9.33 3.21
C TYR A 69 15.74 9.22 2.89
N THR A 70 15.17 10.37 2.52
CA THR A 70 13.89 10.44 1.80
C THR A 70 14.16 10.63 0.32
N ILE A 71 13.72 9.67 -0.48
CA ILE A 71 13.64 9.77 -1.93
C ILE A 71 12.26 10.31 -2.27
N ARG A 72 12.18 11.51 -2.84
CA ARG A 72 10.91 12.18 -3.13
C ARG A 72 10.73 12.38 -4.63
N LEU A 73 9.56 12.05 -5.17
CA LEU A 73 9.23 12.43 -6.55
C LEU A 73 8.94 13.93 -6.64
N GLY A 74 9.54 14.59 -7.62
CA GLY A 74 9.30 15.99 -7.95
C GLY A 74 8.34 16.20 -9.13
N ASP A 75 8.15 15.16 -9.95
CA ASP A 75 7.33 15.13 -11.16
C ASP A 75 6.71 13.73 -11.38
N ASP A 76 5.67 13.67 -12.23
CA ASP A 76 5.16 12.39 -12.71
C ASP A 76 6.16 11.75 -13.68
N ILE A 77 6.34 10.43 -13.58
CA ILE A 77 7.28 9.67 -14.40
C ILE A 77 6.51 8.65 -15.24
N ASN A 78 6.74 8.67 -16.54
CA ASN A 78 6.28 7.62 -17.45
C ASN A 78 7.48 6.73 -17.81
N LEU A 79 7.45 5.48 -17.36
CA LEU A 79 8.47 4.46 -17.67
C LEU A 79 8.38 3.96 -19.12
N ASN A 80 7.38 4.42 -19.88
CA ASN A 80 7.20 4.17 -21.30
C ASN A 80 7.11 2.70 -21.68
N ASN A 81 6.63 1.86 -20.75
CA ASN A 81 6.59 0.39 -20.89
C ASN A 81 7.97 -0.22 -21.17
N ASN A 82 9.05 0.49 -20.82
CA ASN A 82 10.38 -0.08 -20.82
C ASN A 82 10.50 -1.09 -19.68
N GLU A 83 11.33 -2.10 -19.92
CA GLU A 83 11.54 -3.18 -18.96
C GLU A 83 12.15 -2.63 -17.66
N TRP A 84 11.43 -2.82 -16.56
CA TRP A 84 11.78 -2.36 -15.23
C TRP A 84 12.40 -3.50 -14.41
N THR A 85 13.59 -3.25 -13.87
CA THR A 85 14.14 -4.07 -12.80
C THR A 85 13.62 -3.53 -11.47
N PRO A 86 13.11 -4.36 -10.55
CA PRO A 86 12.60 -3.89 -9.25
C PRO A 86 13.65 -3.10 -8.44
N ILE A 87 13.19 -2.13 -7.64
CA ILE A 87 14.02 -1.45 -6.63
C ILE A 87 14.13 -2.36 -5.42
N GLY A 88 15.34 -2.81 -5.14
CA GLY A 88 15.56 -3.87 -4.17
C GLY A 88 15.09 -5.23 -4.69
N ARG A 89 15.60 -6.29 -4.06
CA ARG A 89 15.27 -7.68 -4.35
C ARG A 89 15.43 -8.56 -3.13
N PHE A 90 14.55 -9.54 -3.01
CA PHE A 90 14.80 -10.71 -2.19
C PHE A 90 15.16 -11.89 -3.09
N LYS A 91 16.25 -12.59 -2.81
CA LYS A 91 16.69 -13.77 -3.57
C LYS A 91 16.41 -15.07 -2.84
N ALA A 92 16.82 -15.16 -1.57
CA ALA A 92 16.57 -16.32 -0.72
C ALA A 92 16.91 -16.00 0.74
N TYR A 93 16.31 -16.75 1.67
CA TYR A 93 16.59 -16.61 3.11
C TYR A 93 18.02 -17.03 3.46
N TRP A 94 18.56 -18.05 2.78
CA TRP A 94 19.91 -18.59 3.03
C TRP A 94 21.02 -17.83 2.29
N THR A 95 20.70 -16.81 1.48
CA THR A 95 21.70 -15.99 0.77
C THR A 95 21.53 -14.50 1.03
N THR A 96 21.61 -14.11 2.30
CA THR A 96 21.36 -12.75 2.78
C THR A 96 22.17 -11.68 2.04
N GLN A 97 23.41 -11.99 1.65
CA GLN A 97 24.28 -11.09 0.87
C GLN A 97 23.74 -10.69 -0.51
N TYR A 98 22.83 -11.48 -1.09
CA TYR A 98 22.21 -11.17 -2.40
C TYR A 98 20.86 -10.45 -2.26
N ASN A 99 20.29 -10.43 -1.06
CA ASN A 99 19.13 -9.61 -0.75
C ASN A 99 19.57 -8.14 -0.71
N LYS A 100 18.73 -7.26 -1.25
CA LYS A 100 18.96 -5.82 -1.35
C LYS A 100 17.64 -5.16 -1.00
N ALA A 101 17.49 -4.73 0.24
CA ALA A 101 16.28 -4.03 0.65
C ALA A 101 16.48 -2.52 0.59
N PHE A 102 15.46 -1.80 0.16
CA PHE A 102 15.36 -0.38 0.42
C PHE A 102 14.90 -0.14 1.86
N LYS A 103 15.61 0.70 2.60
CA LYS A 103 15.37 1.00 4.02
C LYS A 103 15.07 2.47 4.30
N GLY A 104 15.07 3.32 3.28
CA GLY A 104 14.72 4.74 3.40
C GLY A 104 13.21 4.98 3.28
N VAL A 105 12.86 6.25 3.04
CA VAL A 105 11.47 6.66 2.72
C VAL A 105 11.38 6.99 1.24
N PHE A 106 10.51 6.32 0.51
CA PHE A 106 10.12 6.71 -0.85
C PHE A 106 8.78 7.43 -0.79
N ASP A 107 8.80 8.75 -0.99
CA ASP A 107 7.63 9.61 -0.97
C ASP A 107 7.27 10.02 -2.41
N GLY A 108 6.20 9.45 -2.94
CA GLY A 108 5.67 9.82 -4.24
C GLY A 108 5.13 11.26 -4.28
N ALA A 109 4.90 11.92 -3.14
CA ALA A 109 4.37 13.28 -3.05
C ALA A 109 3.10 13.50 -3.90
N GLY A 110 2.29 12.45 -4.08
CA GLY A 110 1.08 12.44 -4.91
C GLY A 110 1.35 12.41 -6.43
N HIS A 111 2.59 12.17 -6.85
CA HIS A 111 2.95 11.90 -8.24
C HIS A 111 2.66 10.44 -8.63
N SER A 112 2.64 10.23 -9.95
CA SER A 112 2.39 8.93 -10.56
C SER A 112 3.62 8.37 -11.25
N ILE A 113 3.78 7.06 -11.18
CA ILE A 113 4.66 6.27 -12.04
C ILE A 113 3.77 5.46 -12.98
N THR A 114 3.86 5.72 -14.28
CA THR A 114 3.06 5.08 -15.32
C THR A 114 3.92 4.24 -16.24
N GLY A 115 3.30 3.30 -16.98
CA GLY A 115 4.01 2.44 -17.92
C GLY A 115 4.98 1.46 -17.24
N LEU A 116 4.72 1.08 -15.99
CA LEU A 116 5.51 0.05 -15.31
C LEU A 116 5.39 -1.26 -16.09
N LYS A 117 6.52 -1.85 -16.48
CA LYS A 117 6.56 -3.18 -17.10
C LYS A 117 7.64 -4.01 -16.42
N VAL A 118 7.26 -4.99 -15.62
CA VAL A 118 8.19 -5.92 -14.98
C VAL A 118 7.94 -7.31 -15.52
N ASN A 119 8.97 -7.94 -16.10
CA ASN A 119 8.94 -9.33 -16.52
C ASN A 119 10.08 -10.11 -15.85
N ASN A 120 9.78 -10.76 -14.72
CA ASN A 120 10.72 -11.61 -14.02
C ASN A 120 10.65 -13.04 -14.56
N THR A 121 11.74 -13.53 -15.11
CA THR A 121 11.85 -14.80 -15.85
C THR A 121 13.07 -15.59 -15.38
N ALA A 122 13.22 -16.82 -15.85
CA ALA A 122 14.42 -17.62 -15.57
C ALA A 122 15.72 -16.91 -15.98
N GLY A 123 15.71 -16.15 -17.09
CA GLY A 123 16.89 -15.49 -17.64
C GLY A 123 17.41 -14.30 -16.81
N ASN A 124 16.56 -13.67 -15.98
CA ASN A 124 16.93 -12.50 -15.19
C ASN A 124 16.74 -12.69 -13.67
N PHE A 125 16.41 -13.90 -13.23
CA PHE A 125 16.20 -14.23 -11.81
C PHE A 125 17.42 -13.93 -10.94
N ASN A 126 18.64 -14.08 -11.46
CA ASN A 126 19.85 -13.77 -10.67
C ASN A 126 19.93 -12.29 -10.28
N ASP A 127 19.38 -11.40 -11.12
CA ASP A 127 19.41 -9.96 -10.91
C ASP A 127 18.17 -9.44 -10.18
N ARG A 128 17.06 -10.17 -10.24
CA ARG A 128 15.74 -9.70 -9.77
C ARG A 128 15.18 -10.49 -8.58
N GLY A 129 15.69 -11.70 -8.35
CA GLY A 129 15.26 -12.58 -7.27
C GLY A 129 13.79 -13.01 -7.40
N GLU A 130 13.17 -13.27 -6.25
CA GLU A 130 11.81 -13.77 -6.09
C GLU A 130 10.74 -12.72 -6.37
N THR A 131 11.13 -11.43 -6.40
CA THR A 131 10.24 -10.31 -6.14
C THR A 131 10.01 -9.41 -7.35
N ALA A 132 8.83 -9.47 -7.98
CA ALA A 132 8.47 -8.61 -9.11
C ALA A 132 7.49 -7.49 -8.68
N ALA A 133 7.89 -6.23 -8.79
CA ALA A 133 7.08 -5.02 -8.55
C ALA A 133 7.88 -3.76 -8.92
N LEU A 134 7.34 -2.56 -8.69
CA LEU A 134 8.14 -1.33 -8.67
C LEU A 134 9.29 -1.45 -7.65
N PHE A 135 8.96 -1.84 -6.41
CA PHE A 135 9.91 -2.21 -5.35
C PHE A 135 9.88 -3.72 -5.11
N GLY A 136 11.00 -4.40 -5.33
CA GLY A 136 11.07 -5.84 -5.06
C GLY A 136 11.01 -6.12 -3.56
N TYR A 137 11.78 -5.38 -2.77
CA TYR A 137 11.86 -5.63 -1.33
C TYR A 137 12.16 -4.37 -0.52
N ILE A 138 11.37 -4.12 0.52
CA ILE A 138 11.60 -3.03 1.48
C ILE A 138 11.72 -3.58 2.90
N ASP A 139 12.63 -2.96 3.65
CA ASP A 139 13.02 -3.30 5.02
C ASP A 139 13.55 -4.74 5.17
N TYR A 140 14.82 -4.91 5.53
CA TYR A 140 15.39 -6.24 5.83
C TYR A 140 15.89 -6.21 7.27
N PRO A 141 15.27 -6.97 8.19
CA PRO A 141 15.83 -7.09 9.53
C PRO A 141 17.23 -7.68 9.40
N SER A 142 18.21 -7.05 10.06
CA SER A 142 19.63 -7.47 10.05
C SER A 142 19.86 -8.85 10.67
N ASN A 143 18.81 -9.48 11.22
CA ASN A 143 18.88 -10.69 12.02
C ASN A 143 17.98 -11.73 11.36
N SER A 144 18.46 -12.33 10.27
CA SER A 144 17.86 -13.49 9.63
C SER A 144 17.64 -14.61 10.64
N LYS A 145 16.39 -14.81 11.10
CA LYS A 145 15.99 -16.06 11.75
C LYS A 145 15.34 -16.93 10.69
N THR A 146 15.93 -18.10 10.46
CA THR A 146 15.25 -19.21 9.82
C THR A 146 14.19 -19.73 10.80
N ALA A 147 12.94 -19.34 10.62
CA ALA A 147 11.83 -20.10 11.16
C ALA A 147 11.01 -20.58 9.97
N ALA A 148 10.96 -21.90 9.74
CA ALA A 148 9.95 -22.44 8.83
C ALA A 148 8.57 -21.95 9.29
N ALA A 149 7.71 -21.58 8.35
CA ALA A 149 6.34 -21.18 8.63
C ALA A 149 5.70 -22.15 9.62
N ARG A 150 5.47 -21.72 10.87
CA ARG A 150 4.56 -22.44 11.74
C ARG A 150 3.16 -22.02 11.31
N SER A 151 2.47 -22.89 10.59
CA SER A 151 1.01 -22.89 10.65
C SER A 151 0.65 -22.97 12.14
N MET A 152 0.15 -21.87 12.71
CA MET A 152 -0.33 -21.88 14.08
C MET A 152 -1.60 -22.72 14.09
N THR A 153 -1.54 -23.89 14.74
CA THR A 153 -2.71 -24.74 14.88
C THR A 153 -3.70 -24.09 15.87
N PRO A 154 -5.00 -24.45 15.83
CA PRO A 154 -5.95 -24.08 16.89
C PRO A 154 -5.41 -24.37 18.30
N ALA A 155 -4.66 -25.46 18.47
CA ALA A 155 -3.99 -25.82 19.71
C ALA A 155 -2.85 -24.86 20.09
N ASP A 156 -2.01 -24.45 19.14
CA ASP A 156 -0.93 -23.47 19.39
C ASP A 156 -1.49 -22.10 19.78
N LYS A 157 -2.62 -21.69 19.18
CA LYS A 157 -3.29 -20.43 19.54
C LYS A 157 -3.92 -20.51 20.93
N ALA A 158 -4.59 -21.61 21.26
CA ALA A 158 -5.13 -21.83 22.61
C ALA A 158 -4.03 -21.79 23.69
N ALA A 159 -2.83 -22.31 23.38
CA ALA A 159 -1.69 -22.31 24.31
C ALA A 159 -1.13 -20.90 24.56
N LEU A 160 -0.96 -20.11 23.50
CA LEU A 160 -0.55 -18.71 23.62
C LEU A 160 -1.55 -17.89 24.44
N ASP A 161 -2.83 -18.14 24.23
CA ASP A 161 -3.92 -17.47 24.92
C ASP A 161 -4.00 -17.80 26.42
N ALA A 162 -3.80 -19.06 26.78
CA ALA A 162 -3.71 -19.48 28.17
C ALA A 162 -2.46 -18.90 28.86
N ALA A 163 -1.35 -18.78 28.12
CA ALA A 163 -0.10 -18.18 28.60
C ALA A 163 -0.22 -16.65 28.80
N GLU A 164 -0.89 -15.93 27.90
CA GLU A 164 -1.10 -14.47 27.99
C GLU A 164 -1.99 -14.07 29.17
N LEU A 165 -2.89 -14.97 29.59
CA LEU A 165 -3.69 -14.82 30.80
C LEU A 165 -2.94 -15.17 32.10
N GLY A 166 -1.69 -15.62 32.01
CA GLY A 166 -0.87 -16.00 33.17
C GLY A 166 -1.41 -17.22 33.93
N LEU A 167 -2.21 -18.07 33.29
CA LEU A 167 -2.81 -19.24 33.93
C LEU A 167 -1.79 -20.36 34.12
N THR A 168 -1.92 -21.12 35.20
CA THR A 168 -1.09 -22.30 35.49
C THR A 168 -1.96 -23.44 36.01
N GLY A 169 -1.42 -24.67 36.03
CA GLY A 169 -2.12 -25.83 36.61
C GLY A 169 -3.42 -26.21 35.88
N GLU A 170 -4.43 -26.68 36.61
CA GLU A 170 -5.68 -27.19 36.04
C GLU A 170 -6.48 -26.14 35.25
N ASP A 171 -6.41 -24.87 35.65
CA ASP A 171 -7.06 -23.75 34.95
C ASP A 171 -6.43 -23.47 33.58
N TYR A 172 -5.11 -23.66 33.45
CA TYR A 172 -4.42 -23.59 32.15
C TYR A 172 -4.95 -24.66 31.19
N TYR A 173 -5.05 -25.92 31.65
CA TYR A 173 -5.50 -27.02 30.80
C TYR A 173 -6.98 -26.93 30.44
N ARG A 174 -7.82 -26.41 31.34
CA ARG A 174 -9.24 -26.16 31.07
C ARG A 174 -9.41 -25.10 29.98
N VAL A 175 -8.77 -23.94 30.13
CA VAL A 175 -8.85 -22.85 29.13
C VAL A 175 -8.20 -23.25 27.80
N LEU A 176 -7.12 -24.03 27.83
CA LEU A 176 -6.51 -24.59 26.63
C LEU A 176 -7.48 -25.50 25.87
N ALA A 177 -8.14 -26.42 26.57
CA ALA A 177 -9.09 -27.36 25.97
C ALA A 177 -10.32 -26.62 25.44
N GLU A 178 -10.91 -25.73 26.23
CA GLU A 178 -12.08 -24.93 25.84
C GLU A 178 -11.79 -24.00 24.66
N ARG A 179 -10.62 -23.34 24.62
CA ARG A 179 -10.23 -22.47 23.49
C ARG A 179 -9.87 -23.26 22.25
N ARG A 180 -9.22 -24.43 22.40
CA ARG A 180 -8.95 -25.32 21.27
C ARG A 180 -10.25 -25.81 20.65
N ASP A 181 -11.18 -26.33 21.46
CA ASP A 181 -12.51 -26.77 21.02
C ASP A 181 -13.29 -25.59 20.40
N PHE A 182 -13.17 -24.39 20.96
CA PHE A 182 -13.79 -23.18 20.44
C PHE A 182 -13.20 -22.74 19.08
N TYR A 183 -11.89 -22.80 18.89
CA TYR A 183 -11.23 -22.50 17.60
C TYR A 183 -11.43 -23.58 16.55
N GLU A 184 -11.67 -24.82 16.98
CA GLU A 184 -12.02 -25.94 16.12
C GLU A 184 -13.52 -25.93 15.75
N THR A 185 -14.40 -25.44 16.63
CA THR A 185 -15.87 -25.42 16.46
C THR A 185 -16.39 -24.11 15.83
N PHE A 186 -15.72 -22.98 16.08
CA PHE A 186 -16.01 -21.70 15.44
C PHE A 186 -14.77 -21.24 14.66
N GLY A 187 -14.87 -21.21 13.33
CA GLY A 187 -13.99 -20.44 12.44
C GLY A 187 -14.12 -18.94 12.73
N VAL A 188 -13.53 -18.54 13.86
CA VAL A 188 -13.29 -17.23 14.44
C VAL A 188 -14.50 -16.33 14.76
N LYS A 189 -14.70 -16.03 16.05
CA LYS A 189 -15.40 -14.82 16.56
C LYS A 189 -14.61 -14.16 17.70
N PRO A 190 -14.74 -12.83 17.88
CA PRO A 190 -13.78 -11.98 18.59
C PRO A 190 -14.04 -11.86 20.10
N VAL A 191 -12.96 -11.62 20.87
CA VAL A 191 -13.03 -11.05 22.23
C VAL A 191 -13.30 -9.54 22.13
N PRO A 192 -14.01 -8.92 23.10
CA PRO A 192 -14.15 -7.47 23.15
C PRO A 192 -12.78 -6.79 23.35
N ALA A 193 -12.64 -5.58 22.79
CA ALA A 193 -11.60 -4.58 23.01
C ALA A 193 -10.37 -5.05 23.81
N ILE A 194 -9.30 -5.42 23.10
CA ILE A 194 -7.97 -5.57 23.71
C ILE A 194 -7.34 -4.18 23.81
N GLU A 195 -6.98 -3.80 25.03
CA GLU A 195 -6.24 -2.59 25.34
C GLU A 195 -4.80 -2.64 24.78
N THR A 196 -4.34 -1.46 24.41
CA THR A 196 -3.21 -1.16 23.52
C THR A 196 -1.82 -1.45 24.08
N ARG A 197 -0.89 -1.82 23.20
CA ARG A 197 0.52 -1.39 23.28
C ARG A 197 0.79 -0.36 22.18
N SER A 198 1.16 0.85 22.61
CA SER A 198 1.56 1.97 21.76
C SER A 198 2.64 1.59 20.76
N VAL A 199 2.41 1.93 19.50
CA VAL A 199 3.45 2.42 18.61
C VAL A 199 2.82 3.45 17.68
N THR A 200 3.09 4.74 17.92
CA THR A 200 3.53 5.57 16.79
C THR A 200 4.62 4.73 16.12
N PRO A 201 4.51 4.34 14.84
CA PRO A 201 5.54 3.51 14.24
C PRO A 201 6.89 4.16 14.53
N SER A 202 7.77 3.45 15.23
CA SER A 202 9.14 3.91 15.40
C SER A 202 9.78 3.80 14.02
N TYR A 203 9.78 4.91 13.27
CA TYR A 203 10.29 5.01 11.89
C TYR A 203 11.82 4.91 11.81
N ALA A 204 12.50 4.58 12.91
CA ALA A 204 13.93 4.79 13.08
C ALA A 204 14.83 3.84 12.27
N ALA A 205 14.28 2.85 11.53
CA ALA A 205 15.09 1.93 10.72
C ALA A 205 14.29 1.15 9.64
N LYS A 206 13.24 1.74 9.03
CA LYS A 206 12.32 0.98 8.16
C LYS A 206 12.21 1.53 6.75
N GLY A 207 12.07 0.61 5.79
CA GLY A 207 11.63 0.93 4.43
C GLY A 207 10.17 1.43 4.42
N VAL A 208 9.95 2.62 3.86
CA VAL A 208 8.61 3.22 3.71
C VAL A 208 8.35 3.54 2.24
N VAL A 209 7.19 3.19 1.72
CA VAL A 209 6.72 3.64 0.40
C VAL A 209 5.37 4.32 0.56
N LYS A 210 5.30 5.61 0.24
CA LYS A 210 4.11 6.42 0.49
C LYS A 210 3.71 7.36 -0.64
N ASN A 211 2.44 7.76 -0.63
CA ASN A 211 1.86 8.83 -1.46
C ASN A 211 2.11 8.64 -2.96
N LEU A 212 1.99 7.42 -3.46
CA LEU A 212 2.39 7.06 -4.81
C LEU A 212 1.24 6.41 -5.57
N LYS A 213 1.09 6.77 -6.85
CA LYS A 213 0.22 6.04 -7.77
C LYS A 213 1.06 5.29 -8.80
N VAL A 214 0.80 4.00 -8.98
CA VAL A 214 1.54 3.13 -9.89
C VAL A 214 0.59 2.53 -10.91
N TYR A 215 0.97 2.59 -12.18
CA TYR A 215 0.18 2.05 -13.29
C TYR A 215 1.04 1.14 -14.17
N GLY A 216 0.59 -0.09 -14.40
CA GLY A 216 1.24 -0.97 -15.36
C GLY A 216 1.06 -2.48 -15.14
N THR A 217 2.00 -3.25 -15.68
CA THR A 217 1.96 -4.71 -15.75
C THR A 217 3.16 -5.32 -15.06
N VAL A 218 2.89 -6.30 -14.20
CA VAL A 218 3.90 -7.07 -13.46
C VAL A 218 3.68 -8.56 -13.70
N THR A 219 4.71 -9.23 -14.17
CA THR A 219 4.69 -10.67 -14.43
C THR A 219 5.92 -11.33 -13.80
N ASN A 220 5.69 -12.42 -13.08
CA ASN A 220 6.73 -13.26 -12.52
C ASN A 220 6.52 -14.73 -12.88
N THR A 221 7.38 -15.26 -13.75
CA THR A 221 7.32 -16.66 -14.22
C THR A 221 8.39 -17.53 -13.57
N LYS A 222 9.20 -16.97 -12.66
CA LYS A 222 10.29 -17.72 -12.02
C LYS A 222 10.31 -17.61 -10.51
N GLY A 223 10.17 -16.40 -9.99
CA GLY A 223 10.10 -16.13 -8.57
C GLY A 223 8.70 -16.35 -7.99
N GLN A 224 8.55 -16.03 -6.71
CA GLN A 224 7.35 -16.32 -5.93
C GLN A 224 6.37 -15.17 -5.77
N GLY A 225 6.77 -13.91 -6.02
CA GLY A 225 5.93 -12.75 -5.74
C GLY A 225 5.72 -11.82 -6.93
N ALA A 226 4.50 -11.32 -7.08
CA ALA A 226 4.17 -10.21 -7.99
C ALA A 226 3.24 -9.19 -7.32
N ALA A 227 3.57 -7.91 -7.39
CA ALA A 227 2.70 -6.83 -6.95
C ALA A 227 2.91 -5.54 -7.72
N GLY A 228 1.98 -4.60 -7.63
CA GLY A 228 2.11 -3.29 -8.28
C GLY A 228 3.16 -2.39 -7.63
N VAL A 229 3.08 -2.22 -6.31
CA VAL A 229 3.89 -1.22 -5.59
C VAL A 229 5.11 -1.86 -4.93
N VAL A 230 4.90 -2.78 -3.99
CA VAL A 230 5.97 -3.42 -3.20
C VAL A 230 5.74 -4.92 -3.19
N CYS A 231 6.64 -5.72 -3.74
CA CYS A 231 6.43 -7.17 -3.75
C CYS A 231 6.49 -7.73 -2.32
N TRP A 232 7.66 -7.70 -1.68
CA TRP A 232 7.82 -8.13 -0.28
C TRP A 232 7.98 -6.92 0.63
N ASN A 233 7.15 -6.87 1.66
CA ASN A 233 7.06 -5.74 2.56
C ASN A 233 7.32 -6.20 4.00
N ASP A 234 8.41 -5.74 4.61
CA ASP A 234 8.62 -5.86 6.06
C ASP A 234 8.52 -4.48 6.76
N GLY A 235 8.25 -3.44 5.98
CA GLY A 235 8.15 -2.04 6.40
C GLY A 235 6.72 -1.50 6.38
N LEU A 236 6.55 -0.30 5.80
CA LEU A 236 5.28 0.41 5.70
C LEU A 236 4.99 0.79 4.24
N VAL A 237 3.79 0.44 3.77
CA VAL A 237 3.21 0.98 2.54
C VAL A 237 1.98 1.79 2.90
N GLU A 238 1.94 3.09 2.57
CA GLU A 238 0.82 3.94 2.91
C GLU A 238 0.38 4.89 1.80
N ASN A 239 -0.92 5.21 1.73
CA ASN A 239 -1.44 6.18 0.77
C ASN A 239 -1.07 5.86 -0.70
N CYS A 240 -0.96 4.57 -1.04
CA CYS A 240 -0.54 4.11 -2.36
C CYS A 240 -1.73 3.61 -3.18
N TYR A 241 -1.64 3.80 -4.49
CA TYR A 241 -2.61 3.32 -5.47
C TYR A 241 -1.92 2.47 -6.51
N PHE A 242 -2.52 1.33 -6.88
CA PHE A 242 -2.11 0.54 -8.03
C PHE A 242 -3.28 0.31 -8.99
N GLU A 243 -3.01 0.48 -10.29
CA GLU A 243 -3.90 0.05 -11.36
C GLU A 243 -3.14 -0.70 -12.45
N GLY A 244 -3.72 -1.81 -12.91
CA GLY A 244 -3.17 -2.62 -13.98
C GLY A 244 -3.20 -4.11 -13.67
N THR A 245 -2.15 -4.84 -14.02
CA THR A 245 -2.16 -6.31 -13.95
C THR A 245 -0.96 -6.84 -13.16
N ALA A 246 -1.17 -7.82 -12.28
CA ALA A 246 -0.09 -8.55 -11.64
C ALA A 246 -0.30 -10.07 -11.75
N SER A 247 0.75 -10.80 -12.10
CA SER A 247 0.69 -12.25 -12.31
C SER A 247 1.94 -12.95 -11.81
N CYS A 248 1.77 -14.12 -11.19
CA CYS A 248 2.86 -14.98 -10.77
C CYS A 248 2.53 -16.45 -11.09
N SER A 249 3.37 -17.10 -11.90
CA SER A 249 3.14 -18.46 -12.42
C SER A 249 4.42 -19.32 -12.43
N GLY A 250 5.36 -19.03 -11.53
CA GLY A 250 6.57 -19.84 -11.37
C GLY A 250 6.27 -21.27 -10.90
N ALA A 251 7.24 -22.17 -11.11
CA ALA A 251 7.12 -23.58 -10.70
C ALA A 251 6.92 -23.79 -9.18
N GLY A 252 7.23 -22.78 -8.36
CA GLY A 252 7.09 -22.81 -6.91
C GLY A 252 5.77 -22.20 -6.43
N ARG A 253 5.87 -21.39 -5.38
CA ARG A 253 4.74 -20.66 -4.80
C ARG A 253 4.42 -19.43 -5.65
N ALA A 254 3.19 -18.96 -5.61
CA ALA A 254 2.75 -17.73 -6.26
C ALA A 254 1.97 -16.86 -5.26
N TYR A 255 2.50 -15.68 -4.99
CA TYR A 255 1.89 -14.66 -4.15
C TYR A 255 1.62 -13.43 -5.01
N VAL A 256 0.35 -13.09 -5.19
CA VAL A 256 -0.04 -11.94 -6.01
C VAL A 256 -0.96 -11.01 -5.24
N GLY A 257 -0.60 -9.73 -5.17
CA GLY A 257 -1.51 -8.71 -4.68
C GLY A 257 -1.32 -7.36 -5.34
N GLY A 258 -2.36 -6.53 -5.35
CA GLY A 258 -2.31 -5.25 -6.06
C GLY A 258 -1.28 -4.29 -5.48
N ILE A 259 -1.22 -4.19 -4.15
CA ILE A 259 -0.27 -3.31 -3.46
C ILE A 259 0.99 -4.07 -3.07
N CYS A 260 0.82 -5.24 -2.45
CA CYS A 260 1.93 -6.10 -2.08
C CYS A 260 1.62 -7.59 -2.24
N SER A 261 2.65 -8.42 -2.39
CA SER A 261 2.46 -9.87 -2.44
C SER A 261 2.56 -10.48 -1.06
N LEU A 262 3.59 -10.10 -0.28
CA LEU A 262 3.89 -10.70 1.01
C LEU A 262 4.13 -9.63 2.07
N LEU A 263 3.51 -9.81 3.24
CA LEU A 263 3.84 -9.08 4.47
C LEU A 263 4.68 -9.98 5.36
N GLY A 264 5.88 -9.54 5.73
CA GLY A 264 6.86 -10.36 6.45
C GLY A 264 6.52 -10.69 7.91
N ASP A 265 7.41 -11.47 8.51
CA ASP A 265 7.46 -11.77 9.93
C ASP A 265 8.21 -10.68 10.68
N ASN A 266 7.54 -10.00 11.60
CA ASN A 266 8.26 -9.22 12.60
C ASN A 266 7.72 -9.55 13.97
N VAL A 267 8.17 -10.70 14.46
CA VAL A 267 7.66 -11.31 15.69
C VAL A 267 8.26 -10.69 16.96
N ASP A 268 9.29 -9.85 16.88
CA ASP A 268 10.01 -9.42 18.10
C ASP A 268 10.04 -7.91 18.39
N THR A 269 9.87 -6.96 17.46
CA THR A 269 9.84 -5.53 17.87
C THR A 269 9.13 -4.52 16.96
N THR A 270 8.79 -4.83 15.71
CA THR A 270 8.24 -3.78 14.83
C THR A 270 7.24 -4.27 13.77
N SER A 271 5.95 -3.96 13.93
CA SER A 271 4.88 -4.35 12.99
C SER A 271 5.12 -3.89 11.54
N THR A 272 4.71 -4.74 10.58
CA THR A 272 4.63 -4.46 9.12
C THR A 272 3.23 -3.95 8.76
N PHE A 273 3.13 -2.98 7.86
CA PHE A 273 1.88 -2.27 7.60
C PHE A 273 1.60 -2.03 6.11
N VAL A 274 0.32 -2.14 5.76
CA VAL A 274 -0.28 -1.60 4.54
C VAL A 274 -1.49 -0.77 4.94
N VAL A 275 -1.43 0.54 4.74
CA VAL A 275 -2.39 1.49 5.30
C VAL A 275 -2.95 2.40 4.21
N ASN A 276 -4.27 2.58 4.17
CA ASN A 276 -4.89 3.55 3.27
C ASN A 276 -4.49 3.37 1.79
N CYS A 277 -4.34 2.12 1.36
CA CYS A 277 -3.93 1.77 0.01
C CYS A 277 -5.09 1.25 -0.84
N VAL A 278 -4.96 1.38 -2.15
CA VAL A 278 -6.04 1.10 -3.10
C VAL A 278 -5.55 0.32 -4.30
N ALA A 279 -6.26 -0.74 -4.67
CA ALA A 279 -5.95 -1.52 -5.87
C ALA A 279 -7.14 -1.56 -6.84
N SER A 280 -6.84 -1.46 -8.14
CA SER A 280 -7.76 -1.61 -9.26
C SER A 280 -7.10 -2.50 -10.31
N ALA A 281 -7.18 -3.81 -10.17
CA ALA A 281 -6.28 -4.69 -10.90
C ALA A 281 -6.83 -6.07 -11.27
N ASP A 282 -6.22 -6.65 -12.30
CA ASP A 282 -6.34 -8.07 -12.61
C ASP A 282 -5.16 -8.83 -11.98
N LEU A 283 -5.48 -9.73 -11.06
CA LEU A 283 -4.51 -10.41 -10.19
C LEU A 283 -4.60 -11.93 -10.40
N ASN A 284 -3.50 -12.56 -10.80
CA ASN A 284 -3.46 -13.99 -11.10
C ASN A 284 -2.28 -14.71 -10.43
N ALA A 285 -2.57 -15.53 -9.43
CA ALA A 285 -1.60 -16.45 -8.82
C ALA A 285 -1.81 -17.88 -9.35
N SER A 286 -0.88 -18.37 -10.17
CA SER A 286 -0.96 -19.68 -10.82
C SER A 286 0.37 -20.46 -10.73
N GLY A 287 0.96 -20.47 -9.53
CA GLY A 287 2.18 -21.21 -9.26
C GLY A 287 1.97 -22.73 -9.29
N GLY A 288 3.07 -23.47 -9.43
CA GLY A 288 3.07 -24.95 -9.44
C GLY A 288 2.78 -25.60 -8.07
N SER A 289 2.80 -24.82 -6.98
CA SER A 289 2.45 -25.28 -5.63
C SER A 289 1.43 -24.33 -4.96
N PHE A 290 1.81 -23.67 -3.86
CA PHE A 290 0.94 -22.75 -3.14
C PHE A 290 0.66 -21.48 -3.93
N SER A 291 -0.61 -21.19 -4.21
CA SER A 291 -1.00 -19.97 -4.92
C SER A 291 -2.00 -19.16 -4.12
N TYR A 292 -1.70 -17.89 -3.88
CA TYR A 292 -2.55 -16.96 -3.15
C TYR A 292 -2.66 -15.64 -3.91
N ALA A 293 -3.89 -15.16 -4.10
CA ALA A 293 -4.15 -13.87 -4.73
C ALA A 293 -5.10 -13.02 -3.89
N GLY A 294 -4.73 -11.78 -3.60
CA GLY A 294 -5.63 -10.86 -2.90
C GLY A 294 -5.54 -9.44 -3.39
N GLY A 295 -6.66 -8.71 -3.34
CA GLY A 295 -6.76 -7.39 -3.97
C GLY A 295 -5.69 -6.40 -3.49
N ILE A 296 -5.35 -6.44 -2.19
CA ILE A 296 -4.32 -5.59 -1.59
C ILE A 296 -3.04 -6.39 -1.33
N ALA A 297 -3.17 -7.54 -0.67
CA ALA A 297 -2.08 -8.40 -0.25
C ALA A 297 -2.34 -9.85 -0.62
N ALA A 298 -1.32 -10.63 -0.94
CA ALA A 298 -1.53 -12.07 -1.16
C ALA A 298 -1.46 -12.88 0.14
N PHE A 299 -0.41 -12.66 0.93
CA PHE A 299 -0.04 -13.52 2.04
C PHE A 299 0.59 -12.73 3.19
N CYS A 300 0.16 -12.99 4.43
CA CYS A 300 0.95 -12.66 5.62
C CYS A 300 1.80 -13.87 5.99
N TYR A 301 3.10 -13.65 6.22
CA TYR A 301 4.04 -14.72 6.53
C TYR A 301 3.58 -15.59 7.70
N GLU A 302 3.04 -14.96 8.74
CA GLU A 302 2.31 -15.60 9.82
C GLU A 302 0.91 -15.00 9.92
N MET A 303 -0.07 -15.76 10.41
CA MET A 303 -1.45 -15.27 10.53
C MET A 303 -1.55 -14.00 11.40
N ASN A 304 -0.66 -13.86 12.39
CA ASN A 304 -0.61 -12.70 13.29
C ASN A 304 0.41 -11.63 12.86
N SER A 305 1.11 -11.81 11.73
CA SER A 305 2.02 -10.82 11.16
C SER A 305 1.29 -9.90 10.17
N GLY A 306 1.83 -8.69 10.02
CA GLY A 306 1.27 -7.68 9.13
C GLY A 306 -0.04 -7.05 9.61
N TYR A 307 -0.25 -5.79 9.25
CA TYR A 307 -1.50 -5.06 9.46
C TYR A 307 -1.97 -4.52 8.12
N ILE A 308 -3.22 -4.81 7.76
CA ILE A 308 -3.87 -4.25 6.57
C ILE A 308 -5.02 -3.39 7.07
N VAL A 309 -4.89 -2.07 6.90
CA VAL A 309 -5.76 -1.09 7.55
C VAL A 309 -6.29 -0.11 6.53
N ASN A 310 -7.61 0.10 6.52
CA ASN A 310 -8.25 1.13 5.71
C ASN A 310 -7.93 1.01 4.21
N CYS A 311 -7.89 -0.21 3.67
CA CYS A 311 -7.58 -0.44 2.26
C CYS A 311 -8.83 -0.72 1.42
N SER A 312 -8.78 -0.36 0.13
CA SER A 312 -9.91 -0.46 -0.78
C SER A 312 -9.57 -1.19 -2.06
N VAL A 313 -10.42 -2.11 -2.48
CA VAL A 313 -10.31 -2.77 -3.79
C VAL A 313 -11.44 -2.28 -4.67
N GLN A 314 -11.09 -1.81 -5.88
CA GLN A 314 -12.02 -1.14 -6.77
C GLN A 314 -13.02 -2.10 -7.43
N PRO A 315 -14.20 -1.58 -7.82
CA PRO A 315 -15.06 -2.23 -8.81
C PRO A 315 -14.25 -2.61 -10.06
N GLY A 316 -14.59 -3.75 -10.67
CA GLY A 316 -13.89 -4.25 -11.87
C GLY A 316 -12.62 -5.05 -11.59
N THR A 317 -12.12 -5.08 -10.34
CA THR A 317 -10.95 -5.91 -9.98
C THR A 317 -11.30 -7.39 -10.12
N ILE A 318 -10.44 -8.14 -10.82
CA ILE A 318 -10.53 -9.60 -10.98
C ILE A 318 -9.39 -10.27 -10.20
N ILE A 319 -9.73 -11.23 -9.36
CA ILE A 319 -8.79 -11.96 -8.52
C ILE A 319 -8.94 -13.45 -8.78
N TYR A 320 -7.87 -14.07 -9.26
CA TYR A 320 -7.78 -15.50 -9.51
C TYR A 320 -6.57 -16.11 -8.80
N SER A 321 -6.78 -17.30 -8.23
CA SER A 321 -5.70 -18.09 -7.63
C SER A 321 -5.85 -19.58 -7.88
N ASN A 322 -4.76 -20.32 -8.06
CA ASN A 322 -4.84 -21.79 -8.10
C ASN A 322 -5.27 -22.41 -6.75
N MET A 323 -5.17 -21.68 -5.63
CA MET A 323 -5.65 -22.19 -4.34
C MET A 323 -6.58 -21.26 -3.57
N ASN A 324 -6.06 -20.18 -2.97
CA ASN A 324 -6.87 -19.27 -2.16
C ASN A 324 -6.91 -17.87 -2.77
N ALA A 325 -8.10 -17.29 -2.81
CA ALA A 325 -8.32 -15.95 -3.31
C ALA A 325 -9.17 -15.14 -2.31
N GLY A 326 -8.76 -13.92 -2.02
CA GLY A 326 -9.49 -13.05 -1.09
C GLY A 326 -9.66 -11.64 -1.62
N GLY A 327 -10.80 -11.03 -1.32
CA GLY A 327 -11.10 -9.69 -1.82
C GLY A 327 -10.13 -8.62 -1.34
N VAL A 328 -9.41 -8.83 -0.23
CA VAL A 328 -8.36 -7.93 0.31
C VAL A 328 -7.05 -8.70 0.51
N VAL A 329 -7.09 -9.83 1.21
CA VAL A 329 -5.93 -10.69 1.50
C VAL A 329 -6.13 -12.09 0.92
N GLY A 330 -5.18 -12.61 0.16
CA GLY A 330 -5.34 -13.86 -0.58
C GLY A 330 -5.46 -15.14 0.24
N ALA A 331 -4.80 -15.25 1.41
CA ALA A 331 -4.86 -16.46 2.22
C ALA A 331 -5.10 -16.20 3.70
N PHE A 332 -4.04 -15.94 4.48
CA PHE A 332 -4.15 -15.88 5.95
C PHE A 332 -3.84 -14.49 6.50
N ALA A 333 -4.71 -13.98 7.40
CA ALA A 333 -4.48 -12.71 8.10
C ALA A 333 -5.44 -12.50 9.29
N ASN A 334 -4.90 -12.13 10.45
CA ASN A 334 -5.67 -11.82 11.67
C ASN A 334 -5.78 -10.31 11.98
N LYS A 335 -5.23 -9.46 11.12
CA LYS A 335 -5.06 -8.02 11.39
C LYS A 335 -5.54 -7.20 10.19
N VAL A 336 -6.77 -7.47 9.76
CA VAL A 336 -7.44 -6.76 8.66
C VAL A 336 -8.54 -5.86 9.20
N TYR A 337 -8.40 -4.56 9.03
CA TYR A 337 -9.25 -3.55 9.66
C TYR A 337 -9.80 -2.56 8.63
N ASN A 338 -11.07 -2.22 8.75
CA ASN A 338 -11.71 -1.12 8.02
C ASN A 338 -11.54 -1.21 6.49
N CYS A 339 -11.42 -2.41 5.94
CA CYS A 339 -11.18 -2.61 4.52
C CYS A 339 -12.50 -2.79 3.76
N SER A 340 -12.51 -2.39 2.48
CA SER A 340 -13.66 -2.65 1.60
C SER A 340 -13.23 -3.24 0.27
N SER A 341 -13.81 -4.39 -0.08
CA SER A 341 -13.59 -5.01 -1.38
C SER A 341 -14.81 -4.86 -2.28
N ALA A 342 -14.65 -4.12 -3.37
CA ALA A 342 -15.64 -4.06 -4.44
C ALA A 342 -15.26 -4.96 -5.63
N ALA A 343 -14.39 -5.96 -5.42
CA ALA A 343 -13.94 -6.86 -6.48
C ALA A 343 -15.13 -7.49 -7.24
N GLU A 344 -15.02 -7.54 -8.56
CA GLU A 344 -16.06 -8.10 -9.42
C GLU A 344 -16.03 -9.63 -9.38
N SER A 345 -14.83 -10.21 -9.34
CA SER A 345 -14.62 -11.64 -9.37
C SER A 345 -13.50 -12.05 -8.42
N ILE A 346 -13.78 -13.04 -7.56
CA ILE A 346 -12.82 -13.68 -6.67
C ILE A 346 -12.99 -15.19 -6.86
N THR A 347 -12.05 -15.80 -7.58
CA THR A 347 -12.17 -17.19 -8.03
C THR A 347 -10.91 -17.98 -7.75
N VAL A 348 -11.11 -19.29 -7.66
CA VAL A 348 -10.03 -20.27 -7.44
C VAL A 348 -10.10 -21.37 -8.50
N SER A 349 -9.00 -22.08 -8.71
CA SER A 349 -8.97 -23.25 -9.60
C SER A 349 -10.06 -24.26 -9.19
N PRO A 350 -10.85 -24.79 -10.16
CA PRO A 350 -11.79 -25.89 -9.91
C PRO A 350 -11.05 -27.23 -9.76
N THR A 351 -9.78 -27.31 -10.18
CA THR A 351 -8.95 -28.50 -10.06
C THR A 351 -8.13 -28.40 -8.77
N VAL A 352 -8.37 -29.31 -7.83
CA VAL A 352 -7.45 -29.55 -6.72
C VAL A 352 -6.21 -30.20 -7.33
N ILE A 353 -5.04 -29.56 -7.20
CA ILE A 353 -3.80 -30.15 -7.68
C ILE A 353 -3.56 -31.42 -6.84
N PRO A 354 -3.45 -32.63 -7.44
CA PRO A 354 -3.45 -33.91 -6.72
C PRO A 354 -2.34 -34.05 -5.66
N GLU A 355 -1.28 -33.25 -5.74
CA GLU A 355 -0.17 -33.24 -4.78
C GLU A 355 -0.54 -32.58 -3.43
N ASN A 356 -1.77 -32.06 -3.28
CA ASN A 356 -2.24 -31.24 -2.15
C ASN A 356 -3.63 -31.66 -1.62
N GLU A 357 -3.95 -32.96 -1.54
CA GLU A 357 -5.29 -33.46 -1.15
C GLU A 357 -5.80 -32.99 0.24
N ASP A 358 -4.94 -32.47 1.11
CA ASP A 358 -5.31 -31.86 2.41
C ASP A 358 -5.67 -30.35 2.33
N GLN A 359 -5.58 -29.70 1.15
CA GLN A 359 -5.71 -28.25 0.99
C GLN A 359 -6.97 -27.88 0.21
N ARG A 360 -8.03 -27.50 0.92
CA ARG A 360 -9.26 -26.93 0.32
C ARG A 360 -8.94 -25.57 -0.33
N ASN A 361 -9.40 -25.36 -1.56
CA ASN A 361 -9.37 -24.06 -2.24
C ASN A 361 -10.44 -23.15 -1.64
N TYR A 362 -10.07 -21.94 -1.20
CA TYR A 362 -10.98 -21.03 -0.53
C TYR A 362 -11.12 -19.67 -1.23
N THR A 363 -12.34 -19.16 -1.21
CA THR A 363 -12.65 -17.78 -1.60
C THR A 363 -13.28 -17.03 -0.44
N GLY A 364 -12.75 -15.86 -0.10
CA GLY A 364 -13.34 -14.99 0.92
C GLY A 364 -13.49 -13.56 0.43
N GLY A 365 -14.56 -12.89 0.87
CA GLY A 365 -14.87 -11.51 0.48
C GLY A 365 -13.80 -10.52 0.94
N ILE A 366 -13.07 -10.86 2.01
CA ILE A 366 -11.96 -10.09 2.56
C ILE A 366 -10.70 -10.94 2.64
N VAL A 367 -10.72 -12.08 3.34
CA VAL A 367 -9.56 -12.96 3.54
C VAL A 367 -9.82 -14.31 2.88
N GLY A 368 -8.92 -14.78 2.03
CA GLY A 368 -9.20 -15.95 1.19
C GLY A 368 -9.43 -17.24 1.96
N ALA A 369 -8.62 -17.55 2.99
CA ALA A 369 -8.70 -18.84 3.69
C ALA A 369 -9.08 -18.71 5.17
N TYR A 370 -8.16 -18.25 6.03
CA TYR A 370 -8.37 -18.23 7.49
C TYR A 370 -7.87 -16.93 8.10
N GLY A 371 -8.59 -16.42 9.10
CA GLY A 371 -8.09 -15.37 9.96
C GLY A 371 -9.17 -14.52 10.60
N THR A 372 -8.91 -13.25 10.88
CA THR A 372 -9.86 -12.33 11.51
C THR A 372 -9.94 -11.01 10.77
N VAL A 373 -11.16 -10.50 10.68
CA VAL A 373 -11.46 -9.23 10.02
C VAL A 373 -12.29 -8.36 10.97
N TYR A 374 -12.08 -7.06 10.90
CA TYR A 374 -12.76 -6.08 11.77
C TYR A 374 -13.29 -4.94 10.92
N SER A 375 -14.60 -4.69 11.00
CA SER A 375 -15.28 -3.63 10.24
C SER A 375 -14.94 -3.66 8.75
N CYS A 376 -14.90 -4.87 8.18
CA CYS A 376 -14.58 -5.08 6.78
C CYS A 376 -15.84 -5.42 5.99
N TYR A 377 -15.92 -4.93 4.76
CA TYR A 377 -17.13 -5.04 3.94
C TYR A 377 -16.78 -5.45 2.51
N TRP A 378 -17.63 -6.26 1.89
CA TRP A 378 -17.38 -6.73 0.53
C TRP A 378 -18.64 -6.78 -0.31
N LEU A 379 -18.45 -6.58 -1.60
CA LEU A 379 -19.50 -6.70 -2.60
C LEU A 379 -19.86 -8.17 -2.81
N HIS A 380 -21.16 -8.45 -2.87
CA HIS A 380 -21.73 -9.77 -3.09
C HIS A 380 -23.03 -9.66 -3.89
N GLY A 381 -23.37 -10.69 -4.65
CA GLY A 381 -24.57 -10.72 -5.50
C GLY A 381 -24.26 -11.06 -6.95
N GLY A 382 -22.99 -10.94 -7.36
CA GLY A 382 -22.47 -11.56 -8.58
C GLY A 382 -22.11 -13.04 -8.36
N ALA A 383 -22.12 -13.82 -9.44
CA ALA A 383 -21.84 -15.27 -9.40
C ALA A 383 -20.44 -15.62 -8.88
N TYR A 384 -19.49 -14.68 -8.96
CA TYR A 384 -18.09 -14.87 -8.60
C TYR A 384 -17.69 -14.08 -7.34
N GLN A 385 -18.67 -13.66 -6.53
CA GLN A 385 -18.43 -12.93 -5.30
C GLN A 385 -18.67 -13.80 -4.06
N PRO A 386 -17.71 -13.90 -3.12
CA PRO A 386 -17.81 -14.83 -2.00
C PRO A 386 -18.97 -14.56 -1.05
N ASN A 387 -19.52 -15.63 -0.48
CA ASN A 387 -20.60 -15.56 0.51
C ASN A 387 -20.13 -15.05 1.87
N TYR A 388 -18.89 -15.38 2.25
CA TYR A 388 -18.35 -15.15 3.60
C TYR A 388 -17.15 -14.21 3.57
N ALA A 389 -16.93 -13.49 4.66
CA ALA A 389 -15.78 -12.59 4.81
C ALA A 389 -14.45 -13.33 4.68
N ILE A 390 -14.41 -14.54 5.25
CA ILE A 390 -13.26 -15.44 5.32
C ILE A 390 -13.67 -16.75 4.67
N GLY A 391 -12.89 -17.29 3.73
CA GLY A 391 -13.33 -18.43 2.93
C GLY A 391 -13.55 -19.75 3.71
N GLY A 392 -12.81 -19.98 4.79
CA GLY A 392 -13.04 -21.10 5.71
C GLY A 392 -14.07 -20.81 6.83
N GLY A 393 -14.71 -19.64 6.82
CA GLY A 393 -15.63 -19.19 7.87
C GLY A 393 -17.09 -19.08 7.42
N THR A 394 -17.92 -18.53 8.30
CA THR A 394 -19.38 -18.35 8.07
C THR A 394 -19.87 -16.91 8.26
N ASP A 395 -18.96 -15.95 8.51
CA ASP A 395 -19.32 -14.55 8.75
C ASP A 395 -19.84 -13.87 7.47
N THR A 396 -21.06 -13.34 7.56
CA THR A 396 -21.76 -12.62 6.48
C THR A 396 -22.05 -11.16 6.84
N SER A 397 -21.61 -10.68 8.00
CA SER A 397 -22.00 -9.37 8.57
C SER A 397 -21.55 -8.16 7.74
N GLY A 398 -20.41 -8.29 7.04
CA GLY A 398 -19.86 -7.25 6.18
C GLY A 398 -20.37 -7.24 4.74
N ARG A 399 -21.25 -8.18 4.36
CA ARG A 399 -21.71 -8.38 2.99
C ARG A 399 -22.59 -7.22 2.52
N LYS A 400 -22.36 -6.72 1.30
CA LYS A 400 -23.15 -5.65 0.65
C LYS A 400 -23.50 -6.04 -0.78
N THR A 401 -24.71 -5.67 -1.23
CA THR A 401 -25.21 -6.03 -2.56
C THR A 401 -24.99 -4.98 -3.64
N THR A 402 -24.55 -3.79 -3.25
CA THR A 402 -24.24 -2.70 -4.17
C THR A 402 -22.97 -2.00 -3.71
N VAL A 403 -22.25 -1.38 -4.67
CA VAL A 403 -21.05 -0.59 -4.36
C VAL A 403 -21.39 0.59 -3.44
N ALA A 404 -22.53 1.25 -3.65
CA ALA A 404 -22.96 2.38 -2.81
C ALA A 404 -23.16 2.00 -1.33
N ALA A 405 -23.52 0.75 -1.05
CA ALA A 405 -23.69 0.24 0.31
C ALA A 405 -22.37 -0.14 1.00
N LEU A 406 -21.24 -0.12 0.28
CA LEU A 406 -19.91 -0.20 0.91
C LEU A 406 -19.55 1.14 1.57
N PRO A 407 -18.79 1.12 2.67
CA PRO A 407 -18.18 2.33 3.19
C PRO A 407 -16.99 2.75 2.34
N ARG A 408 -16.67 4.04 2.41
CA ARG A 408 -15.39 4.58 1.97
C ARG A 408 -14.33 4.11 2.97
N ALA A 409 -13.52 3.13 2.58
CA ALA A 409 -12.48 2.54 3.41
C ALA A 409 -11.15 3.29 3.32
N SER A 410 -10.87 3.92 2.17
CA SER A 410 -9.62 4.66 1.93
C SER A 410 -9.89 6.07 1.38
N VAL A 411 -8.92 6.95 1.56
CA VAL A 411 -8.92 8.30 0.98
C VAL A 411 -7.51 8.70 0.57
N LEU A 412 -7.33 9.12 -0.68
CA LEU A 412 -6.07 9.67 -1.16
C LEU A 412 -6.25 11.16 -1.42
N PHE A 413 -5.27 11.97 -1.00
CA PHE A 413 -5.22 13.38 -1.34
C PHE A 413 -4.44 13.57 -2.64
N GLY A 414 -4.89 14.53 -3.45
CA GLY A 414 -4.27 14.88 -4.72
C GLY A 414 -3.40 16.12 -4.60
N ARG A 415 -2.42 16.27 -5.48
CA ARG A 415 -1.60 17.50 -5.57
C ARG A 415 -2.46 18.69 -5.98
N LYS A 416 -2.05 19.89 -5.56
CA LYS A 416 -2.71 21.16 -5.92
C LYS A 416 -1.71 22.27 -6.17
N THR A 417 -1.96 23.09 -7.17
CA THR A 417 -1.21 24.35 -7.39
C THR A 417 -2.12 25.53 -7.08
N ILE A 418 -1.57 26.53 -6.39
CA ILE A 418 -2.22 27.80 -6.06
C ILE A 418 -1.23 28.96 -6.27
N ALA A 419 -1.73 30.18 -6.48
CA ALA A 419 -0.90 31.38 -6.47
C ALA A 419 -0.62 31.85 -5.03
N VAL A 420 0.36 32.75 -4.85
CA VAL A 420 0.52 33.51 -3.60
C VAL A 420 -0.78 34.27 -3.32
N ASN A 421 -1.23 34.25 -2.06
CA ASN A 421 -2.55 34.70 -1.59
C ASN A 421 -3.76 33.91 -2.13
N GLY A 422 -3.54 32.92 -3.00
CA GLY A 422 -4.57 31.99 -3.43
C GLY A 422 -4.98 31.05 -2.31
N THR A 423 -6.24 30.59 -2.36
CA THR A 423 -6.76 29.61 -1.41
C THR A 423 -7.36 28.41 -2.12
N ALA A 424 -7.23 27.23 -1.53
CA ALA A 424 -7.88 26.01 -2.02
C ALA A 424 -7.97 24.96 -0.92
N TYR A 425 -8.89 24.01 -1.09
CA TYR A 425 -8.89 22.76 -0.33
C TYR A 425 -8.02 21.72 -1.02
N ALA A 426 -7.44 20.81 -0.23
CA ALA A 426 -6.78 19.62 -0.77
C ALA A 426 -7.80 18.79 -1.59
N PRO A 427 -7.52 18.44 -2.86
CA PRO A 427 -8.31 17.47 -3.61
C PRO A 427 -8.34 16.13 -2.87
N LYS A 428 -9.51 15.51 -2.74
CA LYS A 428 -9.68 14.24 -2.02
C LYS A 428 -10.42 13.26 -2.91
N THR A 429 -9.92 12.03 -3.00
CA THR A 429 -10.61 10.92 -3.66
C THR A 429 -10.81 9.80 -2.66
N THR A 430 -12.05 9.33 -2.51
CA THR A 430 -12.40 8.26 -1.57
C THR A 430 -12.69 6.96 -2.31
N TYR A 431 -12.37 5.84 -1.67
CA TYR A 431 -12.46 4.52 -2.29
C TYR A 431 -13.15 3.50 -1.37
N PRO A 432 -13.76 2.43 -1.91
CA PRO A 432 -13.94 2.13 -3.35
C PRO A 432 -14.75 3.20 -4.10
N THR A 433 -14.47 3.40 -5.39
CA THR A 433 -15.20 4.40 -6.18
C THR A 433 -16.69 4.03 -6.22
N GLY A 434 -17.56 4.99 -5.90
CA GLY A 434 -19.01 4.77 -5.80
C GLY A 434 -19.51 4.39 -4.40
N ALA A 435 -18.63 4.11 -3.44
CA ALA A 435 -19.01 3.83 -2.05
C ALA A 435 -19.59 5.08 -1.35
N ALA A 436 -20.68 4.89 -0.59
CA ALA A 436 -21.45 5.98 0.00
C ALA A 436 -22.03 5.68 1.40
N ALA A 437 -21.74 4.52 2.00
CA ALA A 437 -22.36 4.12 3.27
C ALA A 437 -21.88 4.92 4.49
N ASN A 438 -20.79 5.70 4.38
CA ASN A 438 -20.28 6.57 5.42
C ASN A 438 -19.80 7.92 4.86
N THR A 439 -19.65 8.88 5.77
CA THR A 439 -18.98 10.15 5.51
C THR A 439 -17.66 10.19 6.26
N LEU A 440 -16.61 10.67 5.59
CA LEU A 440 -15.32 10.88 6.21
C LEU A 440 -15.23 12.30 6.78
N SER A 441 -14.71 12.40 7.99
CA SER A 441 -14.33 13.66 8.63
C SER A 441 -12.81 13.79 8.68
N TYR A 442 -12.33 15.02 8.78
CA TYR A 442 -10.90 15.34 8.77
C TYR A 442 -10.60 16.34 9.88
N SER A 443 -9.61 16.04 10.69
CA SER A 443 -9.15 16.88 11.80
C SER A 443 -7.63 16.87 11.89
N GLY A 444 -7.06 17.69 12.78
CA GLY A 444 -5.61 17.73 12.98
C GLY A 444 -4.85 18.21 11.74
N TRP A 445 -5.42 19.17 10.99
CA TRP A 445 -4.80 19.71 9.79
C TRP A 445 -3.41 20.30 10.09
N ASN A 446 -2.42 19.92 9.30
CA ASN A 446 -1.04 20.35 9.45
C ASN A 446 -0.43 20.78 8.11
N SER A 447 0.54 21.70 8.17
CA SER A 447 1.41 22.05 7.04
C SER A 447 2.86 21.82 7.41
N SER A 448 3.60 21.14 6.53
CA SER A 448 5.03 20.90 6.71
C SER A 448 5.88 22.16 6.54
N ALA A 449 5.34 23.22 5.93
CA ALA A 449 6.04 24.47 5.64
C ALA A 449 5.05 25.65 5.73
N THR A 450 4.77 26.10 6.96
CA THR A 450 3.79 27.15 7.26
C THR A 450 4.15 28.51 6.66
N SER A 451 5.42 28.77 6.34
CA SER A 451 5.88 29.97 5.61
C SER A 451 5.56 29.92 4.11
N VAL A 452 5.35 28.73 3.54
CA VAL A 452 4.98 28.53 2.13
C VAL A 452 3.47 28.48 1.99
N ALA A 453 2.81 27.62 2.79
CA ALA A 453 1.35 27.50 2.80
C ALA A 453 0.83 27.22 4.21
N GLY A 454 -0.15 28.03 4.65
CA GLY A 454 -0.89 27.81 5.89
C GLY A 454 -2.15 26.98 5.66
N VAL A 455 -2.59 26.24 6.68
CA VAL A 455 -3.87 25.51 6.64
C VAL A 455 -4.72 25.89 7.85
N ASN A 456 -5.99 26.21 7.62
CA ASN A 456 -6.94 26.44 8.69
C ASN A 456 -7.22 25.13 9.43
N SER A 457 -6.95 25.09 10.73
CA SER A 457 -7.04 23.88 11.55
C SER A 457 -8.45 23.28 11.65
N SER A 458 -9.50 24.08 11.44
CA SER A 458 -10.90 23.65 11.54
C SER A 458 -11.51 23.30 10.18
N SER A 459 -11.21 24.07 9.13
CA SER A 459 -11.83 23.90 7.81
C SER A 459 -10.95 23.11 6.83
N GLY A 460 -9.64 23.06 7.05
CA GLY A 460 -8.68 22.52 6.08
C GLY A 460 -8.47 23.41 4.85
N LEU A 461 -8.93 24.66 4.87
CA LEU A 461 -8.66 25.64 3.81
C LEU A 461 -7.19 26.02 3.82
N VAL A 462 -6.51 25.85 2.69
CA VAL A 462 -5.08 26.17 2.53
C VAL A 462 -4.93 27.54 1.89
N THR A 463 -4.01 28.35 2.39
CA THR A 463 -3.65 29.66 1.87
C THR A 463 -2.16 29.69 1.50
N GLY A 464 -1.83 30.10 0.28
CA GLY A 464 -0.45 30.26 -0.17
C GLY A 464 0.15 31.59 0.29
N TYR A 465 1.36 31.56 0.84
CA TYR A 465 2.06 32.76 1.36
C TYR A 465 3.33 33.11 0.57
N SER A 466 4.09 32.11 0.14
CA SER A 466 5.32 32.32 -0.64
C SER A 466 5.52 31.19 -1.62
N ALA A 467 6.22 31.47 -2.74
CA ALA A 467 6.49 30.46 -3.76
C ALA A 467 7.30 29.28 -3.17
N GLY A 468 6.86 28.06 -3.45
CA GLY A 468 7.48 26.86 -2.88
C GLY A 468 6.54 25.65 -2.86
N LYS A 469 6.95 24.59 -2.14
CA LYS A 469 6.12 23.40 -1.93
C LYS A 469 5.88 23.18 -0.43
N ALA A 470 4.66 22.80 -0.06
CA ALA A 470 4.28 22.40 1.29
C ALA A 470 3.47 21.10 1.24
N VAL A 471 3.63 20.23 2.22
CA VAL A 471 2.79 19.04 2.40
C VAL A 471 1.70 19.38 3.41
N ILE A 472 0.45 19.21 2.99
CA ILE A 472 -0.73 19.39 3.85
C ILE A 472 -1.28 18.01 4.20
N SER A 473 -1.44 17.75 5.49
CA SER A 473 -1.96 16.47 6.00
C SER A 473 -3.13 16.69 6.95
N ALA A 474 -3.91 15.64 7.14
CA ALA A 474 -4.98 15.59 8.13
C ALA A 474 -5.18 14.15 8.60
N THR A 475 -5.74 13.98 9.79
CA THR A 475 -6.25 12.69 10.25
C THR A 475 -7.64 12.48 9.68
N ALA A 476 -7.84 11.44 8.90
CA ALA A 476 -9.16 11.01 8.46
C ALA A 476 -9.82 10.11 9.50
N ALA A 477 -11.13 10.28 9.69
CA ALA A 477 -11.98 9.42 10.49
C ALA A 477 -13.32 9.21 9.75
N SER A 478 -14.16 8.28 10.21
CA SER A 478 -15.52 8.13 9.69
C SER A 478 -16.58 8.22 10.79
N SER A 479 -17.75 8.75 10.45
CA SER A 479 -18.92 8.71 11.33
C SER A 479 -19.55 7.32 11.38
N GLY A 480 -20.01 6.90 12.56
CA GLY A 480 -20.66 5.60 12.77
C GLY A 480 -19.66 4.45 13.02
N SER A 481 -20.17 3.21 13.08
CA SER A 481 -19.35 2.03 13.42
C SER A 481 -18.49 1.48 12.27
N TRP A 482 -18.40 2.18 11.12
CA TRP A 482 -17.79 1.67 9.88
C TRP A 482 -16.26 1.72 9.88
N TRP A 483 -15.66 2.79 10.41
CA TRP A 483 -14.27 2.78 10.86
C TRP A 483 -14.31 2.65 12.37
N SER A 484 -14.64 1.45 12.87
CA SER A 484 -14.73 1.27 14.31
C SER A 484 -13.39 1.67 14.93
N THR A 485 -13.46 2.47 16.00
CA THR A 485 -12.32 2.92 16.80
C THR A 485 -11.71 1.80 17.64
N ALA A 486 -11.90 0.52 17.26
CA ALA A 486 -11.31 -0.62 17.95
C ALA A 486 -9.77 -0.66 17.88
N LEU A 487 -9.17 0.23 17.07
CA LEU A 487 -7.81 0.72 17.30
C LEU A 487 -7.90 2.11 17.93
N ALA A 488 -8.11 2.16 19.25
CA ALA A 488 -8.04 3.40 20.01
C ALA A 488 -6.58 3.90 19.99
N GLY A 489 -6.19 4.63 18.93
CA GLY A 489 -5.02 5.50 18.91
C GLY A 489 -3.74 5.04 18.22
N THR A 490 -3.68 3.91 17.49
CA THR A 490 -2.36 3.38 17.02
C THR A 490 -2.06 3.43 15.52
N VAL A 491 -3.05 3.36 14.62
CA VAL A 491 -2.84 3.50 13.16
C VAL A 491 -3.87 4.45 12.58
N GLY A 492 -3.48 5.72 12.44
CA GLY A 492 -4.31 6.75 11.82
C GLY A 492 -4.20 6.72 10.30
N VAL A 493 -5.27 7.11 9.62
CA VAL A 493 -5.24 7.39 8.18
C VAL A 493 -4.84 8.85 8.00
N THR A 494 -3.60 9.07 7.58
CA THR A 494 -3.02 10.41 7.38
C THR A 494 -2.73 10.63 5.89
N PRO A 495 -3.75 10.97 5.07
CA PRO A 495 -3.53 11.33 3.69
C PRO A 495 -2.75 12.66 3.58
N GLU A 496 -1.93 12.76 2.55
CA GLU A 496 -1.06 13.91 2.32
C GLU A 496 -1.27 14.52 0.93
N SER A 497 -1.29 15.85 0.87
CA SER A 497 -1.45 16.64 -0.35
C SER A 497 -0.23 17.54 -0.52
N THR A 498 0.50 17.41 -1.62
CA THR A 498 1.52 18.42 -1.97
C THR A 498 0.87 19.63 -2.61
N PHE A 499 1.04 20.78 -1.97
CA PHE A 499 0.69 22.09 -2.50
C PHE A 499 1.91 22.75 -3.12
N THR A 500 1.80 23.19 -4.37
CA THR A 500 2.79 24.07 -5.01
C THR A 500 2.23 25.49 -5.06
N VAL A 501 2.93 26.42 -4.42
CA VAL A 501 2.59 27.84 -4.44
C VAL A 501 3.45 28.51 -5.49
N THR A 502 2.82 29.21 -6.42
CA THR A 502 3.45 29.95 -7.53
C THR A 502 3.23 31.45 -7.37
N GLN A 503 4.11 32.27 -7.95
CA GLN A 503 3.99 33.74 -7.89
C GLN A 503 2.69 34.25 -8.48
#